data_AF-A0A530Y118-F1
#
_entry.id   AF-A0A530Y118-F1
#
_cell.length_a   1.000
_cell.length_b   1.000
_cell.length_c   1.000
_cell.angle_alpha   90.00
_cell.angle_beta   90.00
_cell.angle_gamma   90.00
#
_symmetry.space_group_name_H-M   'P 1'
#
loop_
_entity.id
_entity.type
_entity.pdbx_description
1 polymer ?
#
loop_
_entity_poly.entity_id
_entity_poly.type
_entity_poly.pdbx_seq_one_letter_code
_entity_poly.pdbx_strand_id
1 'polypeptide(L)' 'MTIMMYGITNCDTIKKARVWLESHDVAYRFHDYRVEGLDADRLNGWSRKVGWEILLNKASTTFR' A
#
# COMPACT_ATOMS: atom_id res chain seq x y z
N MET A 1 7.52 17.45 -3.26
CA MET A 1 7.34 16.06 -3.74
C MET A 1 6.44 15.37 -2.73
N THR A 2 5.26 14.90 -3.13
CA THR A 2 4.28 14.30 -2.20
C THR A 2 4.50 12.80 -2.11
N ILE A 3 4.55 12.27 -0.89
CA ILE A 3 4.68 10.83 -0.66
C ILE A 3 3.35 10.17 -1.04
N MET A 4 3.41 9.11 -1.86
CA MET A 4 2.24 8.28 -2.17
C MET A 4 2.27 7.04 -1.30
N MET A 5 1.25 6.88 -0.46
CA MET A 5 1.05 5.68 0.33
C MET A 5 -0.08 4.85 -0.26
N TYR A 6 0.18 3.57 -0.49
CA TYR A 6 -0.78 2.65 -1.07
C TYR A 6 -1.26 1.65 -0.02
N GLY A 7 -2.55 1.33 -0.03
CA GLY A 7 -3.09 0.35 0.88
C GLY A 7 -4.58 0.14 0.70
N ILE A 8 -5.18 -0.44 1.72
CA ILE A 8 -6.64 -0.50 1.89
C ILE A 8 -6.98 0.18 3.20
N THR A 9 -8.07 0.93 3.23
CA THR A 9 -8.58 1.61 4.45
C THR A 9 -8.78 0.64 5.62
N ASN A 10 -9.28 -0.57 5.36
CA ASN A 10 -9.52 -1.58 6.39
C ASN A 10 -8.32 -2.50 6.65
N CYS A 11 -7.14 -1.91 6.83
CA CYS A 11 -5.93 -2.60 7.28
C CYS A 11 -5.32 -1.84 8.46
N ASP A 12 -5.09 -2.51 9.58
CA ASP A 12 -4.61 -1.84 10.79
C ASP A 12 -3.17 -1.33 10.65
N THR A 13 -2.32 -2.02 9.88
CA THR A 13 -0.98 -1.52 9.55
C THR A 13 -1.04 -0.22 8.74
N ILE A 14 -1.97 -0.11 7.79
CA ILE A 14 -2.17 1.13 7.01
C ILE A 14 -2.70 2.25 7.88
N LYS A 15 -3.65 1.96 8.80
CA LYS A 15 -4.14 2.96 9.77
C LYS A 15 -2.99 3.50 10.63
N LYS A 16 -2.15 2.60 11.17
CA LYS A 16 -0.98 2.99 11.97
C LYS A 16 0.02 3.83 11.17
N ALA A 17 0.28 3.47 9.91
CA ALA A 17 1.16 4.25 9.03
C ALA A 17 0.61 5.66 8.74
N ARG A 18 -0.70 5.80 8.49
CA ARG A 18 -1.37 7.11 8.33
C ARG A 18 -1.21 7.98 9.56
N VAL A 19 -1.55 7.43 10.73
CA VAL A 19 -1.42 8.15 12.01
C VAL A 19 0.01 8.60 12.26
N TRP A 20 1.01 7.77 11.93
CA TRP A 20 2.41 8.15 12.07
C TRP A 20 2.80 9.28 11.11
N LEU A 21 2.38 9.25 9.84
CA LEU A 21 2.67 10.31 8.88
C LEU A 21 2.01 11.63 9.30
N GLU A 22 0.76 11.57 9.75
CA GLU A 22 0.00 12.71 10.28
C GLU A 22 0.67 13.29 11.53
N SER A 23 1.14 12.44 12.46
CA SER A 23 1.78 12.91 13.69
C SER A 23 3.15 13.56 13.46
N HIS A 24 3.78 13.33 12.31
CA HIS A 24 5.06 13.91 11.94
C HIS A 24 4.93 15.04 10.90
N ASP A 25 3.71 15.52 10.65
CA ASP A 25 3.41 16.55 9.65
C ASP A 25 3.95 16.20 8.23
N VAL A 26 4.00 14.90 7.92
CA VAL A 26 4.50 14.44 6.62
C VAL A 26 3.35 14.44 5.62
N ALA A 27 3.38 15.38 4.66
CA ALA A 27 2.39 15.44 3.59
C ALA A 27 2.42 14.18 2.72
N TYR A 28 1.30 13.47 2.67
CA TYR A 28 1.12 12.26 1.88
C TYR A 28 -0.22 12.24 1.15
N ARG A 29 -0.28 11.50 0.04
CA ARG A 29 -1.53 11.10 -0.62
C ARG A 29 -1.75 9.62 -0.37
N PHE A 30 -2.93 9.27 0.11
CA PHE A 30 -3.34 7.88 0.24
C PHE A 30 -4.00 7.40 -1.05
N HIS A 31 -3.63 6.19 -1.48
CA HIS A 31 -4.21 5.48 -2.62
C HIS A 31 -4.88 4.20 -2.13
N ASP A 32 -6.21 4.12 -2.22
CA ASP A 32 -6.95 2.92 -1.81
C ASP A 32 -7.11 1.96 -2.99
N TYR A 33 -6.50 0.76 -2.89
CA TYR A 33 -6.58 -0.25 -3.92
C TYR A 33 -8.01 -0.70 -4.25
N ARG A 34 -8.96 -0.62 -3.29
CA ARG A 34 -10.35 -1.04 -3.51
C ARG A 34 -11.18 0.02 -4.23
N VAL A 35 -10.80 1.28 -4.12
CA VAL A 35 -11.55 2.42 -4.69
C VAL A 35 -10.91 2.86 -6.00
N GLU A 36 -9.59 3.04 -6.01
CA GLU A 36 -8.84 3.56 -7.15
C GLU A 36 -8.24 2.45 -8.03
N GLY A 37 -8.27 1.20 -7.57
CA GLY A 37 -7.66 0.07 -8.27
C GLY A 37 -6.13 0.09 -8.22
N LEU A 38 -5.50 -0.82 -8.96
CA LEU A 38 -4.06 -0.83 -9.18
C LEU A 38 -3.77 -1.14 -10.65
N ASP A 39 -2.98 -0.29 -11.28
CA ASP A 39 -2.54 -0.48 -12.66
C ASP A 39 -1.44 -1.56 -12.78
N ALA A 40 -1.48 -2.31 -13.87
CA ALA A 40 -0.60 -3.44 -14.12
C ALA A 40 0.86 -3.01 -14.28
N ASP A 41 1.14 -1.89 -14.94
CA ASP A 41 2.52 -1.40 -15.14
C ASP A 41 3.16 -1.02 -13.82
N ARG A 42 2.37 -0.46 -12.90
CA ARG A 42 2.80 -0.14 -11.54
C ARG A 42 3.15 -1.40 -10.75
N LEU A 43 2.27 -2.39 -10.76
CA LEU A 43 2.51 -3.67 -10.08
C LEU A 43 3.75 -4.37 -10.64
N ASN A 44 3.90 -4.41 -11.96
CA ASN A 44 5.07 -4.94 -12.64
C ASN A 44 6.35 -4.19 -12.24
N GLY A 45 6.26 -2.86 -12.11
CA GLY A 45 7.36 -2.02 -11.64
C GLY A 45 7.79 -2.36 -10.21
N TRP A 46 6.86 -2.59 -9.29
CA TRP A 46 7.17 -3.00 -7.92
C TRP A 46 7.73 -4.42 -7.86
N SER A 47 7.11 -5.35 -8.59
CA SER A 47 7.55 -6.74 -8.66
C SER A 47 9.00 -6.85 -9.12
N ARG A 48 9.39 -6.07 -10.14
CA ARG A 48 10.79 -6.02 -10.59
C ARG A 48 11.77 -5.47 -9.55
N LYS A 49 11.31 -4.64 -8.61
CA LYS A 49 12.18 -4.01 -7.60
C LYS A 49 12.38 -4.86 -6.36
N VAL A 50 11.32 -5.51 -5.88
CA VAL A 50 11.34 -6.23 -4.59
C VAL A 50 10.97 -7.70 -4.71
N GLY A 51 10.61 -8.18 -5.90
CA GLY A 51 10.02 -9.49 -6.12
C GLY A 51 8.52 -9.51 -5.83
N TRP A 52 7.76 -10.30 -6.58
CA TRP A 52 6.30 -10.38 -6.39
C TRP A 52 5.90 -11.02 -5.06
N GLU A 53 6.73 -11.90 -4.50
CA GLU A 53 6.40 -12.65 -3.29
C GLU A 53 6.28 -11.75 -2.06
N ILE A 54 7.06 -10.67 -1.99
CA ILE A 54 6.98 -9.67 -0.92
C ILE A 54 5.71 -8.83 -1.03
N LEU A 55 5.20 -8.62 -2.25
CA LEU A 55 3.99 -7.84 -2.50
C LEU A 55 2.72 -8.62 -2.16
N LEU A 56 2.78 -9.96 -2.14
CA LEU A 56 1.64 -10.82 -1.89
C LEU A 56 1.54 -11.21 -0.41
N ASN A 57 0.41 -10.89 0.22
CA ASN A 57 0.13 -11.34 1.58
C ASN A 57 -0.32 -12.81 1.62
N LYS A 58 0.66 -13.73 1.71
CA LYS A 58 0.43 -15.17 1.84
C LYS A 58 -0.22 -15.57 3.17
N ALA A 59 -0.22 -14.71 4.19
CA ALA A 59 -0.83 -14.98 5.50
C ALA A 59 -2.32 -14.56 5.58
N SER A 60 -2.86 -13.98 4.51
CA SER A 60 -4.27 -13.58 4.47
C SER A 60 -5.20 -14.79 4.43
N THR A 61 -6.39 -14.66 5.00
CA THR A 61 -7.43 -15.71 4.94
C THR A 61 -7.89 -16.00 3.51
N THR A 62 -7.72 -15.05 2.58
CA THR A 62 -8.04 -15.21 1.16
C THR A 62 -7.05 -16.10 0.40
N PHE A 63 -5.80 -16.23 0.85
CA PHE A 63 -4.75 -16.96 0.14
C PHE A 63 -4.65 -18.46 0.50
N ARG A 64 -5.51 -18.95 1.41
CA ARG A 64 -5.54 -20.38 1.78
C ARG A 64 -5.90 -21.29 0.62
#